data_AF-A0A953GJ77-F1
#
_entry.id   AF-A0A953GJ77-F1
#
_cell.length_a   1.000
_cell.length_b   1.000
_cell.length_c   1.000
_cell.angle_alpha   90.00
_cell.angle_beta   90.00
_cell.angle_gamma   90.00
#
_symmetry.space_group_name_H-M   'P 1'
#
loop_
_entity.id
_entity.type
_entity.pdbx_description
1 polymer ?
#
loop_
_entity_poly.entity_id
_entity_poly.type
_entity_poly.pdbx_seq_one_letter_code
_entity_poly.pdbx_strand_id
1 'polypeptide(L)'
;MQDIAGNSSKWINTNGFLKSKFSWQEGYGAFSYSKLQVQNVINDINNQKEHHLKKSFTEEYRDMILLFEVDYNDAYLFKPVDYET
;
A
#
# COMPACT_ATOMS: atom_id res chain seq x y z
N MET A 1 3.47 -6.47 -10.60
CA MET A 1 3.57 -6.58 -9.12
C MET A 1 3.95 -7.98 -8.65
N GLN A 2 3.35 -9.04 -9.20
CA GLN A 2 3.67 -10.42 -8.81
C GLN A 2 5.17 -10.74 -8.83
N ASP A 3 5.90 -10.39 -9.89
CA ASP A 3 7.35 -10.66 -9.95
C ASP A 3 8.16 -9.85 -8.94
N ILE A 4 7.83 -8.56 -8.78
CA ILE A 4 8.50 -7.67 -7.82
C ILE A 4 8.30 -8.19 -6.40
N ALA A 5 7.04 -8.47 -6.04
CA ALA A 5 6.65 -8.98 -4.74
C ALA A 5 7.24 -10.38 -4.49
N GLY A 6 7.13 -11.28 -5.46
CA GLY A 6 7.62 -12.65 -5.35
C GLY A 6 9.14 -12.73 -5.22
N ASN A 7 9.88 -12.00 -6.06
CA ASN A 7 11.35 -11.98 -6.03
C ASN A 7 11.88 -11.35 -4.74
N SER A 8 11.28 -10.24 -4.28
CA SER A 8 11.65 -9.62 -3.01
C SER A 8 11.33 -10.52 -1.82
N SER A 9 10.17 -11.18 -1.79
CA SER A 9 9.86 -12.15 -0.74
C SER A 9 10.85 -13.31 -0.73
N LYS A 10 11.18 -13.88 -1.90
CA LYS A 10 12.18 -14.94 -2.00
C LYS A 10 13.54 -14.47 -1.46
N TRP A 11 13.98 -13.27 -1.86
CA TRP A 11 15.26 -12.72 -1.43
C TRP A 11 15.30 -12.47 0.08
N ILE A 12 14.29 -11.82 0.66
CA ILE A 12 14.20 -11.56 2.11
C ILE A 12 14.23 -12.86 2.91
N ASN A 13 13.43 -13.85 2.52
CA ASN A 13 13.38 -15.14 3.21
C ASN A 13 14.68 -15.94 3.06
N THR A 14 15.29 -15.94 1.88
CA THR A 14 16.54 -16.67 1.62
C THR A 14 17.70 -16.11 2.44
N ASN A 15 17.74 -14.80 2.66
CA ASN A 15 18.79 -14.15 3.45
C ASN A 15 18.48 -14.12 4.96
N GLY A 16 17.31 -14.60 5.39
CA GLY A 16 16.95 -14.66 6.81
C GLY A 16 16.89 -13.29 7.50
N PHE A 17 16.51 -12.22 6.80
CA PHE A 17 16.44 -10.87 7.37
C PHE A 17 15.40 -10.74 8.49
N LEU A 18 14.40 -11.62 8.50
CA LEU A 18 13.36 -11.68 9.53
C LEU A 18 13.37 -13.06 10.20
N LYS A 19 12.97 -13.10 11.47
CA LYS A 19 12.80 -14.36 12.23
C LYS A 19 11.62 -15.20 11.73
N SER A 20 10.64 -14.55 11.11
CA SER A 20 9.46 -15.17 10.54
C SER A 20 9.51 -15.16 9.01
N LYS A 21 8.67 -15.99 8.40
CA LYS A 21 8.51 -16.01 6.94
C LYS A 21 7.85 -14.70 6.49
N PHE A 22 8.54 -13.96 5.64
CA PHE A 22 8.01 -12.76 5.00
C PHE A 22 7.08 -13.10 3.83
N SER A 23 5.95 -12.41 3.76
CA SER A 23 5.06 -12.38 2.61
C SER A 23 4.47 -10.98 2.47
N TRP A 24 4.27 -10.53 1.24
CA TRP A 24 3.47 -9.33 0.98
C TRP A 24 2.00 -9.58 1.33
N GLN A 25 1.28 -8.49 1.57
CA GLN A 25 -0.18 -8.52 1.64
C GLN A 25 -0.76 -9.10 0.34
N GLU A 26 -1.92 -9.76 0.46
CA GLU A 26 -2.65 -10.25 -0.70
C GLU A 26 -3.25 -9.06 -1.46
N GLY A 27 -3.07 -9.05 -2.79
CA GLY A 27 -3.54 -7.97 -3.65
C GLY A 27 -2.66 -6.71 -3.61
N TYR A 28 -2.99 -5.76 -4.48
CA TYR A 28 -2.35 -4.44 -4.55
C TYR A 28 -3.28 -3.44 -5.23
N GLY A 29 -3.15 -2.16 -4.89
CA GLY A 29 -3.77 -1.05 -5.62
C GLY A 29 -2.81 -0.49 -6.67
N ALA A 30 -3.31 -0.18 -7.86
CA ALA A 30 -2.56 0.50 -8.90
C ALA A 30 -3.42 1.62 -9.49
N PHE A 31 -2.92 2.86 -9.39
CA PHE A 31 -3.63 4.06 -9.83
C PHE A 31 -2.78 4.82 -10.84
N SER A 32 -3.40 5.29 -11.92
CA SER A 32 -2.69 5.98 -13.00
C SER A 32 -2.83 7.50 -12.85
N TYR A 33 -1.71 8.22 -12.95
CA TYR A 33 -1.68 9.68 -12.91
C TYR A 33 -1.11 10.26 -14.21
N SER A 34 -1.51 11.48 -14.55
CA SER A 34 -0.93 12.21 -15.68
C SER A 34 0.50 12.67 -15.37
N LYS A 35 1.31 12.90 -16.41
CA LYS A 35 2.69 13.38 -16.27
C LYS A 35 2.81 14.69 -15.46
N LEU A 36 1.81 15.57 -15.56
CA LEU A 36 1.78 16.83 -14.83
C LEU A 36 1.58 16.65 -13.32
N GLN A 37 0.99 15.52 -12.90
CA GLN A 37 0.72 15.22 -11.50
C GLN A 37 1.89 14.54 -10.80
N VAL A 38 2.96 14.16 -11.53
CA VAL A 38 4.12 13.45 -10.96
C VAL A 38 4.74 14.22 -9.79
N GLN A 39 4.87 15.54 -9.92
CA GLN A 39 5.45 16.35 -8.84
C GLN A 39 4.59 16.32 -7.58
N ASN A 40 3.26 16.31 -7.73
CA ASN A 40 2.33 16.22 -6.60
C ASN A 40 2.48 14.87 -5.91
N VAL A 41 2.49 13.77 -6.68
CA VAL A 41 2.68 12.42 -6.14
C VAL A 41 4.00 12.29 -5.38
N ILE A 42 5.09 12.86 -5.90
CA ILE A 42 6.39 12.89 -5.21
C ILE A 42 6.29 13.63 -3.88
N ASN A 43 5.66 14.81 -3.88
CA ASN A 43 5.49 15.61 -2.67
C ASN A 43 4.63 14.88 -1.64
N ASP A 44 3.56 14.21 -2.08
CA ASP A 44 2.68 13.42 -1.22
C ASP A 44 3.45 12.28 -0.54
N ILE A 45 4.25 11.51 -1.31
CA ILE A 45 5.10 10.43 -0.77
C ILE A 45 6.09 10.96 0.28
N ASN A 46 6.73 12.10 0.02
CA ASN A 46 7.69 12.69 0.96
C ASN A 46 7.04 13.10 2.28
N ASN A 47 5.77 13.52 2.25
CA ASN A 47 5.03 13.99 3.42
C ASN A 47 4.17 12.90 4.09
N GLN A 48 4.12 11.67 3.55
CA GLN A 48 3.27 10.58 4.04
C GLN A 48 3.46 10.30 5.53
N LYS A 49 4.69 10.34 6.04
CA LYS A 49 4.97 10.07 7.46
C LYS A 49 4.25 11.07 8.38
N GLU A 50 4.20 12.34 8.00
CA GLU A 50 3.50 13.37 8.77
C GLU A 50 1.99 13.30 8.57
N HIS A 51 1.54 13.01 7.34
CA HIS A 51 0.13 12.83 7.01
C HIS A 51 -0.50 11.66 7.79
N HIS A 52 0.21 10.54 7.89
CA HIS A 52 -0.24 9.35 8.61
C HIS A 52 -0.28 9.51 10.14
N LEU A 53 0.19 10.63 10.69
CA LEU A 53 -0.08 11.00 12.09
C LEU A 53 -1.52 11.50 12.29
N LYS A 54 -2.17 11.95 11.22
CA LYS A 54 -3.50 12.57 11.26
C LYS A 54 -4.56 11.80 10.50
N LYS A 55 -4.15 11.00 9.50
CA LYS A 55 -5.05 10.23 8.63
C LYS A 55 -4.56 8.80 8.51
N SER A 56 -5.41 7.84 8.83
CA SER A 56 -5.08 6.42 8.72
C SER A 56 -4.91 6.00 7.26
N PHE A 57 -4.16 4.91 7.06
CA PHE A 57 -4.03 4.28 5.74
C PHE A 57 -5.38 3.90 5.14
N THR A 58 -6.31 3.38 5.96
CA THR A 58 -7.63 2.93 5.49
C THR A 58 -8.48 4.09 4.97
N GLU A 59 -8.41 5.26 5.63
CA GLU A 59 -9.07 6.48 5.16
C GLU A 59 -8.48 6.96 3.84
N GLU A 60 -7.15 7.01 3.74
CA GLU A 60 -6.47 7.42 2.49
C GLU A 60 -6.77 6.46 1.33
N TYR A 61 -6.74 5.16 1.59
CA TYR A 61 -7.08 4.13 0.61
C TYR A 61 -8.52 4.29 0.09
N ARG A 62 -9.49 4.54 0.98
CA ARG A 62 -10.88 4.81 0.58
C ARG A 62 -10.99 6.06 -0.27
N ASP A 63 -10.29 7.13 0.11
CA ASP A 63 -10.29 8.37 -0.66
C ASP A 63 -9.70 8.17 -2.06
N MET A 64 -8.65 7.35 -2.20
CA MET A 64 -8.12 6.99 -3.52
C MET A 64 -9.13 6.22 -4.36
N ILE A 65 -9.80 5.22 -3.79
CA ILE A 65 -10.84 4.46 -4.49
C ILE A 65 -11.94 5.38 -5.01
N LEU A 66 -12.41 6.30 -4.16
CA LEU A 66 -13.43 7.28 -4.52
C LEU A 66 -12.93 8.26 -5.60
N LEU A 67 -11.72 8.78 -5.46
CA LEU A 67 -11.10 9.71 -6.41
C LEU A 67 -10.96 9.11 -7.81
N PHE A 68 -10.64 7.82 -7.88
CA PHE A 68 -10.46 7.10 -9.14
C PHE A 68 -11.73 6.40 -9.63
N GLU A 69 -12.86 6.62 -8.96
CA GLU A 69 -14.17 6.05 -9.32
C GLU A 69 -14.10 4.51 -9.51
N VAL A 70 -13.27 3.86 -8.69
CA VAL A 70 -13.13 2.40 -8.71
C VAL A 70 -14.39 1.81 -8.10
N ASP A 71 -15.08 0.93 -8.82
CA ASP A 71 -16.20 0.17 -8.25
C ASP A 71 -15.67 -0.79 -7.20
N TYR A 72 -16.25 -0.75 -6.00
CA TYR A 72 -15.79 -1.53 -4.86
C TYR A 72 -16.95 -1.97 -3.98
N ASN A 73 -16.73 -3.05 -3.26
CA ASN A 73 -17.62 -3.50 -2.21
C ASN A 73 -16.86 -3.47 -0.89
N ASP A 74 -17.41 -2.75 0.09
CA ASP A 74 -16.84 -2.57 1.44
C ASP A 74 -16.42 -3.88 2.12
N ALA A 75 -17.10 -4.99 1.83
CA ALA A 75 -16.78 -6.29 2.39
C ALA A 75 -15.38 -6.82 1.98
N TYR A 76 -14.87 -6.36 0.84
CA TYR A 76 -13.59 -6.73 0.25
C TYR A 76 -12.53 -5.63 0.34
N LEU A 77 -12.85 -4.50 0.97
CA LEU A 77 -11.84 -3.48 1.24
C LEU A 77 -10.81 -3.98 2.26
N PHE A 78 -9.63 -3.39 2.20
CA PHE A 78 -8.56 -3.62 3.15
C PHE A 78 -9.08 -3.48 4.59
N LYS A 79 -8.91 -4.54 5.38
CA LYS A 79 -9.20 -4.54 6.82
C LYS A 79 -7.89 -4.43 7.55
N PRO A 80 -7.70 -3.41 8.40
CA PRO A 80 -6.50 -3.30 9.20
C PRO A 80 -6.33 -4.57 10.03
N VAL A 81 -5.10 -5.09 10.04
CA VAL A 81 -4.74 -6.23 10.87
C VAL A 81 -4.38 -5.67 12.24
N ASP A 82 -5.14 -6.03 13.25
CA ASP A 82 -4.77 -5.75 14.63
C ASP A 82 -3.52 -6.56 14.95
N TYR A 83 -2.41 -5.87 15.22
CA TYR A 83 -1.23 -6.52 15.75
C TYR A 83 -1.47 -6.72 17.25
N GLU A 84 -1.74 -7.96 17.67
CA GLU A 84 -1.62 -8.31 19.09
C GLU A 84 -0.18 -8.01 19.53
N THR A 85 -0.02 -7.02 20.40
CA THR A 85 1.26 -6.65 21.04
C THR A 85 1.64 -7.63 22.14
#